data_AF-A0A6N4W634-F1
#
_entry.id   AF-A0A6N4W634-F1
#
_cell.length_a   1.000
_cell.length_b   1.000
_cell.length_c   1.000
_cell.angle_alpha   90.00
_cell.angle_beta   90.00
_cell.angle_gamma   90.00
#
_symmetry.space_group_name_H-M   'P 1'
#
loop_
_entity.id
_entity.type
_entity.pdbx_description
1 polymer ?
#
loop_
_entity_poly.entity_id
_entity_poly.type
_entity_poly.pdbx_seq_one_letter_code
_entity_poly.pdbx_strand_id
1 'polypeptide(L)'
;MSVLRLRATLVWLGLILATVVTTWGLSKNAFSPVVAVVGTFLIAAVKVRYVILDFMELRTAPRPVRIAFEIWPIVVTTVILVFWFLSR
;
A
#
# COMPACT_ATOMS: atom_id res chain seq x y z
N MET A 1 24.95 -11.58 -4.23
CA MET A 1 23.88 -11.75 -5.25
C MET A 1 22.55 -12.34 -4.70
N SER A 2 22.43 -12.70 -3.41
CA SER A 2 21.27 -13.47 -2.87
C SER A 2 20.28 -12.66 -2.00
N VAL A 3 20.75 -11.76 -1.13
CA VAL A 3 19.89 -11.16 -0.07
C VAL A 3 18.87 -10.15 -0.61
N LEU A 4 19.29 -9.26 -1.53
CA LEU A 4 18.37 -8.28 -2.15
C LEU A 4 17.27 -8.96 -2.96
N ARG A 5 17.62 -10.03 -3.70
CA ARG A 5 16.66 -10.85 -4.44
C ARG A 5 15.71 -11.58 -3.51
N LEU A 6 16.21 -12.19 -2.43
CA LEU A 6 15.36 -12.85 -1.43
C LEU A 6 14.36 -11.87 -0.81
N ARG A 7 14.82 -10.68 -0.44
CA ARG A 7 13.96 -9.62 0.09
C ARG A 7 12.89 -9.20 -0.93
N ALA A 8 13.29 -8.90 -2.16
CA ALA A 8 12.36 -8.50 -3.21
C ALA A 8 11.29 -9.59 -3.47
N THR A 9 11.68 -10.86 -3.46
CA THR A 9 10.74 -12.00 -3.59
C THR A 9 9.77 -12.08 -2.40
N LEU A 10 10.24 -11.89 -1.17
CA LEU A 10 9.36 -11.88 0.01
C LEU A 10 8.37 -10.70 -0.02
N VAL A 11 8.84 -9.52 -0.41
CA VAL A 11 7.98 -8.35 -0.58
C VAL A 11 6.95 -8.61 -1.69
N TRP A 12 7.38 -9.19 -2.81
CA TRP A 12 6.48 -9.57 -3.90
C TRP A 12 5.39 -10.55 -3.46
N LEU A 13 5.74 -11.60 -2.71
CA LEU A 13 4.76 -12.54 -2.14
C LEU A 13 3.79 -11.84 -1.19
N GLY A 14 4.29 -10.93 -0.35
CA GLY A 14 3.44 -10.10 0.51
C GLY A 14 2.49 -9.20 -0.28
N LEU A 15 2.95 -8.60 -1.38
CA LEU A 15 2.13 -7.78 -2.28
C LEU A 15 1.05 -8.61 -2.99
N ILE A 16 1.34 -9.86 -3.36
CA ILE A 16 0.35 -10.80 -3.89
C ILE A 16 -0.72 -11.08 -2.84
N LEU A 17 -0.30 -11.46 -1.63
CA LEU A 17 -1.24 -11.75 -0.54
C LEU A 17 -2.13 -10.53 -0.25
N ALA A 18 -1.53 -9.33 -0.16
CA ALA A 18 -2.26 -8.09 0.01
C ALA A 18 -3.30 -7.86 -1.11
N THR A 19 -2.93 -8.18 -2.36
CA THR A 19 -3.86 -8.11 -3.50
C THR A 19 -5.00 -9.12 -3.36
N VAL A 20 -4.70 -10.35 -2.95
CA VAL A 20 -5.72 -11.39 -2.74
C VAL A 20 -6.70 -10.96 -1.66
N VAL A 21 -6.20 -10.42 -0.54
CA VAL A 21 -7.01 -9.92 0.57
C VAL A 21 -7.93 -8.79 0.13
N THR A 22 -7.43 -7.81 -0.65
CA THR A 22 -8.28 -6.70 -1.12
C THR A 22 -9.32 -7.18 -2.14
N THR A 23 -8.92 -8.01 -3.11
CA THR A 23 -9.80 -8.42 -4.23
C THR A 23 -10.87 -9.42 -3.81
N TRP A 24 -10.53 -10.42 -3.00
CA TRP A 24 -11.49 -11.47 -2.62
C TRP A 24 -11.90 -11.45 -1.15
N GLY A 25 -11.12 -10.81 -0.27
CA GLY A 25 -11.47 -10.68 1.14
C GLY A 25 -12.40 -9.50 1.38
N LEU A 26 -11.90 -8.28 1.13
CA LEU A 26 -12.62 -7.04 1.44
C LEU A 26 -13.72 -6.68 0.43
N SER A 27 -13.65 -7.17 -0.80
CA SER A 27 -14.66 -6.88 -1.83
C SER A 27 -15.91 -7.76 -1.72
N LYS A 28 -15.98 -8.68 -0.74
CA LYS A 28 -17.18 -9.48 -0.45
C LYS A 28 -18.14 -8.72 0.46
N ASN A 29 -19.43 -9.03 0.36
CA ASN A 29 -20.49 -8.55 1.28
C ASN A 29 -20.36 -9.07 2.73
N ALA A 30 -19.19 -9.58 3.11
CA ALA A 30 -18.88 -10.06 4.45
C ALA A 30 -18.53 -8.91 5.41
N PHE A 31 -18.17 -7.73 4.89
CA PHE A 31 -17.79 -6.56 5.69
C PHE A 31 -18.73 -5.38 5.45
N SER A 32 -18.81 -4.47 6.42
CA SER A 32 -19.52 -3.21 6.20
C SER A 32 -18.79 -2.37 5.13
N PRO A 33 -19.52 -1.52 4.37
CA PRO A 33 -18.91 -0.68 3.33
C PRO A 33 -17.75 0.18 3.86
N VAL A 34 -17.85 0.68 5.09
CA VAL A 34 -16.80 1.46 5.75
C VAL A 34 -15.53 0.63 5.92
N VAL A 35 -15.66 -0.59 6.45
CA VAL A 35 -14.52 -1.49 6.68
C VAL A 35 -13.86 -1.89 5.36
N ALA A 36 -14.67 -2.21 4.34
CA ALA A 36 -14.16 -2.58 3.02
C ALA A 36 -13.36 -1.44 2.37
N VAL A 37 -13.89 -0.21 2.39
CA VAL A 37 -13.25 0.96 1.79
C VAL A 37 -11.98 1.35 2.56
N VAL A 38 -12.08 1.56 3.87
CA VAL A 38 -10.93 1.95 4.71
C VAL A 38 -9.84 0.88 4.64
N GLY A 39 -10.20 -0.39 4.79
CA GLY A 39 -9.25 -1.50 4.72
C GLY A 39 -8.53 -1.56 3.37
N THR A 40 -9.25 -1.38 2.26
CA THR A 40 -8.66 -1.40 0.91
C THR A 40 -7.63 -0.29 0.74
N PHE A 41 -7.97 0.95 1.14
CA PHE A 41 -7.05 2.09 0.99
C PHE A 41 -5.84 2.04 1.93
N LEU A 42 -6.01 1.51 3.15
CA LEU A 42 -4.88 1.30 4.06
C LEU A 42 -3.92 0.22 3.52
N ILE A 43 -4.46 -0.91 3.03
CA ILE A 43 -3.64 -1.95 2.40
C ILE A 43 -2.95 -1.40 1.15
N ALA A 44 -3.65 -0.61 0.32
CA ALA A 44 -3.06 0.03 -0.85
C ALA A 44 -1.89 0.96 -0.49
N ALA A 45 -2.02 1.79 0.55
CA ALA A 45 -0.94 2.67 1.02
C ALA A 45 0.31 1.86 1.42
N VAL A 46 0.11 0.76 2.15
CA VAL A 46 1.20 -0.15 2.54
C VAL A 46 1.85 -0.79 1.31
N LYS A 47 1.06 -1.26 0.35
CA LYS A 47 1.57 -1.83 -0.92
C LYS A 47 2.42 -0.82 -1.67
N VAL A 48 1.94 0.41 -1.85
CA VAL A 48 2.66 1.48 -2.53
C VAL A 48 4.00 1.75 -1.85
N ARG A 49 4.04 1.81 -0.51
CA ARG A 49 5.29 2.00 0.23
C ARG A 49 6.31 0.90 -0.06
N TYR A 50 5.89 -0.36 -0.09
CA TYR A 50 6.78 -1.48 -0.42
C TYR A 50 7.27 -1.44 -1.87
N VAL A 51 6.40 -1.08 -2.82
CA VAL A 51 6.79 -0.90 -4.22
C VAL A 51 7.85 0.19 -4.37
N ILE A 52 7.63 1.35 -3.76
CA ILE A 52 8.56 2.48 -3.78
C ILE A 52 9.92 2.07 -3.20
N LEU A 53 9.94 1.43 -2.03
CA LEU A 53 11.20 1.12 -1.35
C LEU A 53 11.98 -0.04 -1.99
N ASP A 54 11.29 -1.10 -2.43
CA ASP A 54 11.93 -2.36 -2.81
C ASP A 54 11.97 -2.61 -4.33
N PHE A 55 11.17 -1.92 -5.14
CA PHE A 55 11.14 -2.07 -6.61
C PHE A 55 11.54 -0.81 -7.37
N MET A 56 11.42 0.37 -6.77
CA MET A 56 11.93 1.62 -7.35
C MET A 56 13.31 2.02 -6.79
N GLU A 57 13.92 1.15 -5.98
CA GLU A 57 15.24 1.35 -5.37
C GLU A 57 15.35 2.58 -4.45
N LEU A 58 14.23 3.16 -3.98
CA LEU A 58 14.27 4.34 -3.09
C LEU A 58 14.83 4.05 -1.69
N ARG A 59 15.03 2.77 -1.34
CA ARG A 59 15.64 2.39 -0.05
C ARG A 59 17.08 2.89 0.10
N THR A 60 17.82 2.98 -1.00
CA THR A 60 19.21 3.48 -1.05
C THR A 60 19.30 4.92 -1.55
N ALA A 61 18.17 5.54 -1.91
CA ALA A 61 18.12 6.93 -2.37
C ALA A 61 18.40 7.94 -1.25
N PRO A 62 18.81 9.18 -1.59
CA PRO A 62 18.94 10.27 -0.63
C PRO A 62 17.67 10.49 0.18
N ARG A 63 17.83 10.76 1.49
CA ARG A 63 16.72 10.86 2.45
C ARG A 63 15.60 11.82 2.03
N PRO A 64 15.85 13.02 1.47
CA PRO A 64 14.77 13.94 1.09
C PRO A 64 13.83 13.34 0.05
N VAL A 65 14.39 12.66 -0.97
CA VAL A 65 13.62 12.02 -2.03
C VAL A 65 12.80 10.87 -1.44
N ARG A 66 13.43 10.02 -0.63
CA ARG A 66 12.75 8.91 0.02
C ARG A 66 11.57 9.38 0.89
N ILE A 67 11.75 10.45 1.67
CA ILE A 67 10.68 11.01 2.53
C ILE A 67 9.53 11.54 1.68
N ALA A 68 9.81 12.29 0.61
CA ALA A 68 8.77 12.82 -0.27
C ALA A 68 7.87 11.70 -0.84
N PHE A 69 8.49 10.61 -1.31
CA PHE A 69 7.77 9.46 -1.84
C PHE A 69 7.06 8.61 -0.76
N GLU A 70 7.59 8.53 0.47
CA GLU A 70 6.91 7.85 1.58
C GLU A 70 5.71 8.66 2.12
N ILE A 71 5.77 9.99 2.11
CA ILE A 71 4.68 10.88 2.52
C ILE A 71 3.52 10.85 1.52
N TRP A 72 3.82 10.76 0.23
CA TRP A 72 2.83 10.78 -0.83
C TRP A 72 1.64 9.81 -0.65
N PRO A 73 1.85 8.48 -0.44
CA PRO A 73 0.73 7.55 -0.22
C PRO A 73 -0.08 7.86 1.04
N ILE A 74 0.54 8.46 2.08
CA ILE A 74 -0.18 8.88 3.29
C ILE A 74 -1.15 10.01 2.93
N VAL A 75 -0.65 11.05 2.25
CA VAL A 75 -1.45 12.20 1.83
C VAL A 75 -2.60 11.75 0.92
N VAL A 76 -2.32 10.95 -0.12
CA VAL A 76 -3.34 10.47 -1.06
C VAL A 76 -4.41 9.66 -0.34
N THR A 77 -4.02 8.70 0.50
CA THR A 77 -4.98 7.87 1.23
C THR A 77 -5.83 8.70 2.18
N THR A 78 -5.23 9.65 2.91
CA THR A 78 -5.98 10.57 3.78
C THR A 78 -6.98 11.39 2.98
N VAL A 79 -6.55 12.01 1.87
CA VAL A 79 -7.41 12.83 1.01
C VAL A 79 -8.59 11.99 0.50
N ILE A 80 -8.34 10.81 -0.06
CA ILE A 80 -9.41 9.95 -0.60
C ILE A 80 -10.39 9.55 0.49
N LEU A 81 -9.91 9.13 1.66
CA LEU A 81 -10.79 8.71 2.76
C LEU A 81 -11.61 9.89 3.30
N VAL A 82 -11.01 11.07 3.47
CA VAL A 82 -11.72 12.28 3.88
C VAL A 82 -12.84 12.61 2.89
N PHE A 83 -12.53 12.66 1.59
CA PHE A 83 -13.55 12.90 0.57
C PHE A 83 -14.66 11.86 0.60
N TRP A 84 -14.31 10.57 0.72
CA TRP A 84 -15.28 9.50 0.80
C TRP A 84 -16.24 9.68 1.99
N PHE A 85 -15.71 9.98 3.18
CA PHE A 85 -16.52 10.24 4.38
C PHE A 85 -17.38 11.51 4.27
N LEU A 86 -16.91 12.55 3.59
CA LEU A 86 -17.68 13.78 3.37
C LEU A 86 -18.78 13.62 2.31
N SER A 87 -18.62 12.66 1.39
CA SER A 87 -19.56 12.40 0.29
C SER A 87 -20.65 11.37 0.60
N ARG A 88 -20.60 10.74 1.78
CA ARG A 88 -21.51 9.68 2.21
C ARG A 88 -22.67 10.24 3.04
#